data_AF-P67467-F1
#
_entry.id   AF-P67467-F1
#
_cell.length_a   1.000
_cell.length_b   1.000
_cell.length_c   1.000
_cell.angle_alpha   90.00
_cell.angle_beta   90.00
_cell.angle_gamma   90.00
#
_symmetry.space_group_name_H-M   'P 1'
#
loop_
_entity.id
_entity.type
_entity.pdbx_description
1 polymer ?
#
loop_
_entity_poly.entity_id
_entity_poly.type
_entity_poly.pdbx_seq_one_letter_code
_entity_poly.pdbx_strand_id
1 'polypeptide(L)' 'MSKTKTFEENLQDLETIVNKLENGDVPLEEAISEFQKGMLLSKELQKTLQAAEKTLVKVMQADGTEVDMDD' A
#
# COMPACT_ATOMS: atom_id res chain seq x y z
N MET A 1 10.91 -15.05 14.96
CA MET A 1 9.77 -14.82 14.04
C MET A 1 9.72 -13.33 13.75
N SER A 2 10.32 -12.85 12.67
CA SER A 2 10.02 -11.49 12.18
C SER A 2 8.55 -11.51 11.77
N LYS A 3 7.67 -10.93 12.59
CA LYS A 3 6.28 -10.75 12.21
C LYS A 3 6.30 -9.82 11.00
N THR A 4 5.96 -10.35 9.83
CA THR A 4 5.61 -9.53 8.68
C THR A 4 4.48 -8.60 9.12
N LYS A 5 4.62 -7.30 8.87
CA LYS A 5 3.58 -6.32 9.18
C LYS A 5 2.32 -6.65 8.39
N THR A 6 1.18 -6.46 9.02
CA THR A 6 -0.14 -6.51 8.38
C THR A 6 -0.30 -5.37 7.37
N PHE A 7 -1.35 -5.44 6.53
CA PHE A 7 -1.66 -4.37 5.59
C PHE A 7 -1.92 -3.05 6.32
N GLU A 8 -2.69 -3.10 7.40
CA GLU A 8 -3.07 -1.97 8.23
C GLU A 8 -1.84 -1.34 8.91
N GLU A 9 -0.91 -2.15 9.42
CA GLU A 9 0.35 -1.65 9.99
C GLU A 9 1.24 -0.97 8.93
N ASN A 10 1.31 -1.52 7.71
CA ASN A 10 2.07 -0.90 6.62
C ASN A 10 1.39 0.39 6.11
N LEU A 11 0.06 0.43 6.10
CA LEU A 11 -0.70 1.64 5.74
C LEU A 11 -0.47 2.74 6.77
N GLN A 12 -0.52 2.42 8.06
CA GLN A 12 -0.24 3.37 9.14
C GLN A 12 1.21 3.90 9.08
N ASP A 13 2.18 3.03 8.77
CA ASP A 13 3.56 3.44 8.52
C ASP A 13 3.64 4.46 7.37
N LEU A 14 2.92 4.20 6.26
CA LEU A 14 2.89 5.11 5.11
C LEU A 14 2.25 6.46 5.46
N GLU A 15 1.13 6.46 6.16
CA GLU A 15 0.48 7.69 6.64
C GLU A 15 1.42 8.51 7.54
N THR A 16 2.17 7.84 8.41
CA THR A 16 3.16 8.49 9.26
C THR A 16 4.26 9.17 8.44
N ILE A 17 4.74 8.49 7.39
CA ILE A 17 5.74 9.06 6.46
C ILE A 17 5.16 10.28 5.74
N VAL A 18 3.94 10.18 5.21
CA VAL A 18 3.27 11.28 4.51
C VAL A 18 3.13 12.48 5.44
N ASN A 19 2.57 12.28 6.63
CA ASN A 19 2.41 13.35 7.63
C ASN A 19 3.77 14.00 7.98
N LYS A 20 4.82 13.20 8.13
CA LYS A 20 6.17 13.70 8.43
C LYS A 20 6.73 14.56 7.30
N LEU A 21 6.54 14.15 6.05
CA LEU A 21 6.98 14.91 4.87
C LEU A 21 6.15 16.19 4.66
N GLU A 22 4.83 16.14 4.92
CA GLU A 22 3.93 17.29 4.81
C GLU A 22 4.21 18.37 5.87
N ASN A 23 4.60 17.96 7.08
CA ASN A 23 4.95 18.89 8.15
C ASN A 23 6.18 19.77 7.81
N GLY A 24 7.08 19.30 6.95
CA GLY A 24 8.22 20.07 6.47
C GLY A 24 9.35 20.36 7.47
N ASP A 25 9.20 19.98 8.74
CA ASP A 25 10.22 20.13 9.80
C ASP A 25 11.23 18.96 9.84
N VAL A 26 11.55 18.42 8.66
CA VAL A 26 12.50 17.32 8.50
C VAL A 26 13.70 17.76 7.66
N PRO A 27 14.95 17.48 8.10
CA PRO A 27 16.13 17.72 7.28
C PRO A 27 16.02 17.05 5.92
N LEU A 28 16.56 17.69 4.87
CA LEU A 28 16.44 17.22 3.49
C LEU A 28 16.89 15.75 3.30
N GLU A 29 18.01 15.36 3.93
CA GLU A 29 18.53 14.00 3.85
C GLU A 29 17.56 12.97 4.45
N GLU A 30 16.91 13.34 5.56
CA GLU A 30 15.89 12.52 6.21
C GLU A 30 14.62 12.47 5.37
N ALA A 31 14.19 13.59 4.78
CA ALA A 31 13.05 13.64 3.89
C ALA A 31 13.23 12.71 2.67
N ILE A 32 14.43 12.67 2.09
CA ILE A 32 14.75 11.75 0.98
C ILE A 32 14.65 10.30 1.45
N SER A 33 15.15 9.98 2.64
CA SER A 33 15.07 8.62 3.20
C SER A 33 13.62 8.19 3.45
N GLU A 34 12.83 9.05 4.07
CA GLU A 34 11.41 8.79 4.34
C GLU A 34 10.60 8.67 3.04
N PHE A 35 10.88 9.50 2.03
CA PHE A 35 10.24 9.40 0.73
C PHE A 35 10.53 8.06 0.05
N GLN A 36 11.78 7.59 0.06
CA GLN A 36 12.13 6.27 -0.48
C GLN A 36 11.40 5.15 0.25
N LYS A 37 11.33 5.21 1.58
CA LYS A 37 10.59 4.25 2.39
C LYS A 37 9.09 4.27 2.06
N GLY A 38 8.50 5.46 1.94
CA GLY A 38 7.10 5.65 1.58
C GLY A 38 6.78 5.08 0.20
N MET A 39 7.67 5.26 -0.77
CA MET A 39 7.51 4.70 -2.12
C MET A 39 7.52 3.16 -2.10
N LEU A 40 8.42 2.55 -1.32
CA LEU A 40 8.47 1.10 -1.17
C LEU A 40 7.20 0.55 -0.51
N LEU A 41 6.74 1.20 0.57
CA LEU A 41 5.50 0.82 1.26
C LEU A 41 4.28 0.97 0.33
N SER A 42 4.16 2.10 -0.36
CA SER A 42 3.08 2.37 -1.31
C SER A 42 3.01 1.28 -2.40
N LYS A 43 4.16 0.92 -2.97
CA LYS A 43 4.23 -0.15 -3.98
C LYS A 43 3.80 -1.52 -3.43
N GLU A 44 4.14 -1.82 -2.18
CA GLU A 44 3.77 -3.09 -1.55
C GLU A 44 2.27 -3.14 -1.21
N LEU A 45 1.72 -2.04 -0.70
CA LEU A 45 0.28 -1.90 -0.46
C LEU A 45 -0.50 -2.03 -1.77
N GLN A 46 -0.04 -1.38 -2.85
CA GLN A 46 -0.67 -1.47 -4.17
C GLN A 46 -0.69 -2.92 -4.68
N LYS A 47 0.42 -3.66 -4.58
CA LYS A 47 0.44 -5.08 -4.96
C LYS A 47 -0.53 -5.92 -4.13
N THR A 48 -0.62 -5.64 -2.83
CA THR A 48 -1.55 -6.35 -1.94
C THR A 48 -2.99 -6.12 -2.38
N LEU A 49 -3.35 -4.87 -2.68
CA LEU A 49 -4.67 -4.51 -3.20
C LEU A 49 -4.95 -5.17 -4.56
N GLN A 50 -4.00 -5.13 -5.50
CA GLN A 50 -4.13 -5.79 -6.81
C GLN A 50 -4.30 -7.31 -6.68
N ALA A 51 -3.62 -7.94 -5.73
CA ALA A 51 -3.78 -9.37 -5.47
C ALA A 51 -5.16 -9.70 -4.87
N ALA A 52 -5.65 -8.86 -3.96
CA ALA A 52 -6.98 -8.99 -3.37
C ALA A 52 -8.07 -8.81 -4.44
N GLU A 53 -7.95 -7.78 -5.26
CA GLU A 53 -8.82 -7.50 -6.41
C GLU A 53 -8.86 -8.67 -7.39
N LYS A 54 -7.71 -9.16 -7.84
CA LYS A 54 -7.63 -10.34 -8.72
C LYS A 54 -8.27 -11.58 -8.12
N THR A 55 -8.19 -11.74 -6.80
CA THR A 55 -8.82 -12.86 -6.11
C THR A 55 -10.34 -12.70 -6.10
N LEU A 56 -10.84 -11.50 -5.82
CA LEU A 56 -12.27 -11.17 -5.86
C LEU A 56 -12.86 -11.45 -7.24
N VAL A 57 -12.20 -10.98 -8.30
CA VAL A 57 -12.59 -11.24 -9.70
C VAL A 57 -12.75 -12.72 -9.98
N LYS A 58 -11.76 -13.53 -9.59
CA LYS A 58 -11.80 -14.97 -9.83
C LYS A 58 -12.95 -15.64 -9.10
N VAL A 59 -13.25 -15.22 -7.87
CA VAL A 59 -14.35 -15.77 -7.08
C VAL A 59 -15.70 -15.41 -7.72
N MET A 60 -15.87 -14.16 -8.14
CA MET A 60 -17.10 -13.69 -8.78
C MET A 60 -17.34 -14.34 -10.15
N GLN A 61 -16.30 -14.47 -10.98
CA GLN A 61 -16.40 -15.20 -12.26
C GLN A 61 -16.74 -16.68 -12.07
N ALA A 62 -16.22 -17.31 -11.01
CA ALA A 62 -16.54 -18.71 -10.69
C ALA A 62 -17.99 -18.89 -10.21
N ASP A 63 -18.57 -17.87 -9.57
CA ASP A 63 -19.98 -17.84 -9.15
C ASP A 63 -20.94 -17.41 -10.28
N GLY A 64 -20.42 -17.21 -11.50
CA GLY A 64 -21.21 -16.79 -12.67
C GLY A 64 -21.67 -15.34 -12.62
N THR A 65 -21.10 -14.51 -11.74
CA THR A 65 -21.34 -13.07 -11.70
C THR A 65 -20.38 -12.39 -12.67
N GLU A 66 -20.90 -11.65 -13.65
CA GLU A 66 -20.08 -10.78 -14.51
C GLU A 66 -19.47 -9.65 -13.66
N VAL A 67 -18.18 -9.41 -13.84
CA VAL A 67 -17.47 -8.33 -13.15
C VAL A 67 -16.94 -7.40 -14.23
N ASP A 68 -17.60 -6.26 -14.39
CA ASP A 68 -17.06 -5.12 -15.12
C ASP A 68 -16.01 -4.46 -14.22
N MET A 69 -14.76 -4.90 -14.36
CA MET A 69 -13.63 -4.16 -13.82
C MET A 69 -13.04 -3.36 -14.96
N ASP A 70 -13.59 -2.16 -15.15
CA ASP A 70 -12.96 -1.17 -16.02
C ASP A 70 -11.59 -0.82 -15.39
N ASP A 71 -10.52 -1.35 -15.97
CA ASP A 71 -9.14 -0.84 -15.78
C ASP A 71 -9.03 0.62 -16.26
#